data_AF-A0A7G6Y1T0-F1
#
_entry.id   AF-A0A7G6Y1T0-F1
#
_cell.length_a   1.000
_cell.length_b   1.000
_cell.length_c   1.000
_cell.angle_alpha   90.00
_cell.angle_beta   90.00
_cell.angle_gamma   90.00
#
_symmetry.space_group_name_H-M   'P 1'
#
loop_
_entity.id
_entity.type
_entity.pdbx_description
1 polymer ?
#
loop_
_entity_poly.entity_id
_entity_poly.type
_entity_poly.pdbx_seq_one_letter_code
_entity_poly.pdbx_strand_id
1 'polypeptide(L)'
;MGLPAIQLAPDTRLDIGPSVALVSRSVGTALGVAHRVVLRCLTLAARRVIGDHCGLSGASICTAISITVEKRCLFGADVLVFNTDFHNHAPENRRHVKPDDSAISRPVTTGADVFIGTRAIVGKGDHNRRRSDRRGGQRQCLGRSRPRRYGRRHSLAAAYVRTSPTGQA
;
A
#
# COMPACT_ATOMS: atom_id res chain seq x y z
N MET A 1 18.78 2.05 4.82
CA MET A 1 19.45 2.82 5.90
C MET A 1 18.59 2.74 7.15
N GLY A 2 19.07 2.07 8.21
CA GLY A 2 18.30 1.73 9.42
C GLY A 2 17.52 0.42 9.31
N LEU A 3 17.09 -0.14 10.45
CA LEU A 3 16.36 -1.41 10.50
C LEU A 3 14.85 -1.19 10.30
N PRO A 4 14.18 -1.93 9.39
CA PRO A 4 12.73 -1.94 9.31
C PRO A 4 12.10 -2.69 10.50
N ALA A 5 10.85 -2.37 10.84
CA ALA A 5 9.99 -3.26 11.62
C ALA A 5 9.43 -4.33 10.68
N ILE A 6 9.68 -5.60 10.94
CA ILE A 6 9.09 -6.71 10.18
C ILE A 6 8.34 -7.61 11.15
N GLN A 7 7.07 -7.87 10.88
CA GLN A 7 6.25 -8.80 11.64
C GLN A 7 5.43 -9.63 10.67
N LEU A 8 5.63 -10.94 10.69
CA LEU A 8 4.99 -11.88 9.79
C LEU A 8 4.08 -12.80 10.60
N ALA A 9 2.84 -13.01 10.14
CA ALA A 9 2.03 -14.10 10.65
C ALA A 9 2.72 -15.45 10.32
N PRO A 10 2.47 -16.52 11.09
CA PRO A 10 3.04 -17.84 10.83
C PRO A 10 2.87 -18.26 9.37
N ASP A 11 3.88 -18.93 8.82
CA ASP A 11 3.88 -19.48 7.46
C ASP A 11 3.60 -18.46 6.32
N THR A 12 3.72 -17.16 6.60
CA THR A 12 3.64 -16.12 5.57
C THR A 12 5.01 -15.80 4.98
N ARG A 13 5.01 -15.31 3.74
CA ARG A 13 6.20 -14.94 3.00
C ARG A 13 6.19 -13.44 2.65
N LEU A 14 7.32 -12.79 2.84
CA LEU A 14 7.59 -11.42 2.41
C LEU A 14 8.66 -11.45 1.32
N ASP A 15 8.26 -11.16 0.08
CA ASP A 15 9.17 -11.07 -1.05
C ASP A 15 9.60 -9.62 -1.27
N ILE A 16 10.92 -9.40 -1.26
CA ILE A 16 11.55 -8.11 -1.53
C ILE A 16 12.56 -8.32 -2.65
N GLY A 17 12.34 -7.67 -3.78
CA GLY A 17 13.21 -7.73 -4.94
C GLY A 17 14.59 -7.11 -4.69
N PRO A 18 15.55 -7.38 -5.58
CA PRO A 18 16.87 -6.77 -5.54
C PRO A 18 16.81 -5.23 -5.54
N SER A 19 17.82 -4.64 -4.90
CA SER A 19 18.06 -3.20 -4.89
C SER A 19 16.89 -2.35 -4.35
N VAL A 20 16.06 -2.91 -3.46
CA VAL A 20 15.04 -2.15 -2.72
C VAL A 20 15.70 -1.34 -1.60
N ALA A 21 15.44 -0.04 -1.57
CA ALA A 21 15.89 0.86 -0.52
C ALA A 21 14.79 1.07 0.53
N LEU A 22 15.01 0.54 1.74
CA LEU A 22 14.19 0.83 2.91
C LEU A 22 14.90 1.88 3.79
N VAL A 23 14.33 3.08 3.87
CA VAL A 23 14.88 4.20 4.63
C VAL A 23 14.10 4.38 5.92
N SER A 24 14.69 3.90 7.01
CA SER A 24 14.10 3.85 8.36
C SER A 24 14.65 4.92 9.31
N ARG A 25 15.52 5.80 8.84
CA ARG A 25 16.11 6.90 9.62
C ARG A 25 16.01 8.20 8.85
N SER A 26 15.67 9.29 9.55
CA SER A 26 15.46 10.61 8.93
C SER A 26 16.67 11.13 8.16
N VAL A 27 17.89 10.83 8.62
CA VAL A 27 19.13 11.20 7.93
C VAL A 27 19.26 10.64 6.50
N GLY A 28 18.47 9.63 6.14
CA GLY A 28 18.50 9.01 4.81
C GLY A 28 17.59 9.67 3.77
N THR A 29 16.90 10.76 4.10
CA THR A 29 16.01 11.49 3.19
C THR A 29 15.97 12.97 3.55
N ALA A 30 15.86 13.84 2.56
CA ALA A 30 15.80 15.30 2.77
C ALA A 30 14.62 15.74 3.65
N LEU A 31 13.51 14.99 3.64
CA LEU A 31 12.29 15.34 4.37
C LEU A 31 12.24 14.77 5.80
N GLY A 32 13.14 13.85 6.13
CA GLY A 32 13.01 12.99 7.30
C GLY A 32 11.91 11.93 7.19
N VAL A 33 11.81 11.06 8.20
CA VAL A 33 10.73 10.07 8.36
C VAL A 33 10.19 10.13 9.79
N ALA A 34 8.89 9.92 9.96
CA ALA A 34 8.25 9.91 11.29
C ALA A 34 8.53 8.61 12.05
N HIS A 35 8.75 7.51 11.33
CA HIS A 35 9.05 6.20 11.91
C HIS A 35 9.90 5.35 10.97
N ARG A 36 10.44 4.23 11.50
CA ARG A 36 11.11 3.22 10.68
C ARG A 36 10.13 2.61 9.68
N VAL A 37 10.61 2.14 8.52
CA VAL A 37 9.74 1.38 7.60
C VAL A 37 9.09 0.22 8.36
N VAL A 38 7.79 0.03 8.21
CA VAL A 38 7.01 -1.04 8.86
C VAL A 38 6.48 -1.97 7.79
N LEU A 39 6.76 -3.27 7.88
CA LEU A 39 6.25 -4.31 6.99
C LEU A 39 5.54 -5.37 7.83
N ARG A 40 4.24 -5.54 7.62
CA ARG A 40 3.41 -6.49 8.37
C ARG A 40 2.59 -7.40 7.47
N CYS A 41 2.62 -8.68 7.77
CA CYS A 41 1.65 -9.66 7.28
C CYS A 41 0.73 -10.04 8.45
N LEU A 42 -0.56 -9.71 8.33
CA LEU A 42 -1.53 -9.76 9.43
C LEU A 42 -2.22 -11.12 9.55
N THR A 43 -2.37 -11.84 8.43
CA THR A 43 -3.09 -13.12 8.36
C THR A 43 -2.26 -14.16 7.63
N LEU A 44 -2.61 -15.44 7.77
CA LEU A 44 -1.99 -16.55 7.02
C LEU A 44 -2.20 -16.43 5.50
N ALA A 45 -3.25 -15.71 5.06
CA ALA A 45 -3.51 -15.46 3.64
C ALA A 45 -2.64 -14.33 3.06
N ALA A 46 -1.88 -13.62 3.90
CA ALA A 46 -1.11 -12.46 3.49
C ALA A 46 0.03 -12.84 2.52
N ARG A 47 -0.04 -12.29 1.31
CA ARG A 47 1.00 -12.35 0.28
C ARG A 47 1.46 -10.95 -0.06
N ARG A 48 2.75 -10.69 0.07
CA ARG A 48 3.31 -9.37 -0.16
C ARG A 48 4.54 -9.44 -1.06
N VAL A 49 4.51 -8.63 -2.12
CA VAL A 49 5.61 -8.49 -3.07
C VAL A 49 6.01 -7.03 -3.18
N ILE A 50 7.28 -6.73 -2.93
CA ILE A 50 7.93 -5.47 -3.35
C ILE A 50 8.86 -5.79 -4.50
N GLY A 51 8.57 -5.27 -5.68
CA GLY A 51 9.39 -5.45 -6.87
C GLY A 51 10.73 -4.73 -6.79
N ASP A 52 11.58 -5.04 -7.75
CA ASP A 52 12.97 -4.59 -7.81
C ASP A 52 13.10 -3.07 -7.87
N HIS A 53 14.22 -2.56 -7.37
CA HIS A 53 14.59 -1.15 -7.47
C HIS A 53 13.55 -0.17 -6.91
N CYS A 54 12.76 -0.59 -5.90
CA CYS A 54 11.83 0.30 -5.22
C CYS A 54 12.50 1.10 -4.10
N GLY A 55 12.01 2.32 -3.84
CA GLY A 55 12.42 3.15 -2.71
C GLY A 55 11.26 3.40 -1.77
N LEU A 56 11.44 3.13 -0.47
CA LEU A 56 10.42 3.37 0.56
C LEU A 56 11.04 4.11 1.75
N SER A 57 10.60 5.34 1.99
CA SER A 57 11.04 6.16 3.13
C SER A 57 9.97 6.18 4.21
N GLY A 58 10.24 5.58 5.38
CA GLY A 58 9.30 5.59 6.51
C GLY A 58 7.94 4.96 6.20
N ALA A 59 7.80 4.20 5.13
CA ALA A 59 6.49 3.70 4.69
C ALA A 59 5.95 2.61 5.63
N SER A 60 4.62 2.56 5.79
CA SER A 60 3.90 1.50 6.52
C SER A 60 3.13 0.59 5.58
N ILE A 61 3.63 -0.63 5.53
CA ILE A 61 3.28 -1.86 4.83
C ILE A 61 2.31 -2.86 5.49
N CYS A 62 1.00 -2.67 5.57
CA CYS A 62 0.13 -3.66 6.27
C CYS A 62 -0.70 -4.54 5.31
N THR A 63 -0.34 -5.82 5.20
CA THR A 63 -1.00 -6.78 4.32
C THR A 63 -1.85 -7.79 5.12
N ALA A 64 -3.16 -7.80 4.90
CA ALA A 64 -4.05 -8.87 5.35
C ALA A 64 -4.16 -9.99 4.30
N ILE A 65 -4.42 -9.65 3.03
CA ILE A 65 -4.55 -10.65 1.94
C ILE A 65 -3.47 -10.54 0.85
N SER A 66 -3.47 -9.50 0.02
CA SER A 66 -2.45 -9.31 -1.01
C SER A 66 -2.12 -7.84 -1.24
N ILE A 67 -0.83 -7.52 -1.19
CA ILE A 67 -0.29 -6.23 -1.64
C ILE A 67 0.87 -6.50 -2.60
N THR A 68 0.71 -6.03 -3.84
CA THR A 68 1.75 -6.10 -4.87
C THR A 68 2.24 -4.69 -5.18
N VAL A 69 3.54 -4.47 -5.05
CA VAL A 69 4.23 -3.28 -5.54
C VAL A 69 5.11 -3.75 -6.68
N GLU A 70 4.81 -3.31 -7.91
CA GLU A 70 5.64 -3.61 -9.07
C GLU A 70 7.01 -2.89 -9.01
N LYS A 71 7.88 -3.16 -9.97
CA LYS A 71 9.26 -2.63 -10.00
C LYS A 71 9.35 -1.11 -10.16
N ARG A 72 10.48 -0.54 -9.68
CA ARG A 72 10.87 0.88 -9.82
C ARG A 72 9.86 1.86 -9.25
N CYS A 73 9.12 1.45 -8.22
CA CYS A 73 8.21 2.36 -7.53
C CYS A 73 8.95 3.19 -6.47
N LEU A 74 8.54 4.44 -6.31
CA LEU A 74 9.06 5.35 -5.29
C LEU A 74 7.93 5.78 -4.35
N PHE A 75 8.08 5.46 -3.08
CA PHE A 75 7.19 5.87 -2.00
C PHE A 75 7.88 6.98 -1.22
N GLY A 76 7.27 8.17 -1.27
CA GLY A 76 7.68 9.32 -0.47
C GLY A 76 7.65 9.03 1.03
N ALA A 77 8.10 9.99 1.82
CA ALA A 77 8.19 9.80 3.28
C ALA A 77 6.81 9.46 3.88
N ASP A 78 6.77 8.47 4.77
CA ASP A 78 5.63 8.12 5.61
C ASP A 78 4.34 7.72 4.84
N VAL A 79 4.48 7.16 3.63
CA VAL A 79 3.32 6.60 2.89
C VAL A 79 2.72 5.41 3.65
N LEU A 80 1.39 5.39 3.76
CA LEU A 80 0.64 4.28 4.34
C LEU A 80 0.02 3.44 3.23
N VAL A 81 0.25 2.13 3.24
CA VAL A 81 -0.41 1.17 2.34
C VAL A 81 -1.03 0.07 3.17
N PHE A 82 -2.31 -0.17 2.96
CA PHE A 82 -3.04 -1.25 3.62
C PHE A 82 -4.20 -1.73 2.76
N ASN A 83 -4.61 -2.98 2.98
CA ASN A 83 -5.60 -3.64 2.16
C ASN A 83 -6.77 -4.23 2.97
N THR A 84 -6.91 -3.81 4.23
CA THR A 84 -7.93 -4.20 5.21
C THR A 84 -8.41 -2.96 5.97
N ASP A 85 -9.64 -2.98 6.49
CA ASP A 85 -10.14 -1.96 7.42
C ASP A 85 -9.75 -2.24 8.89
N PHE A 86 -9.02 -3.33 9.16
CA PHE A 86 -8.54 -3.77 10.47
C PHE A 86 -9.62 -4.22 11.47
N HIS A 87 -10.85 -3.75 11.30
CA HIS A 87 -11.99 -4.07 12.14
C HIS A 87 -13.24 -4.35 11.30
N ASN A 88 -14.12 -5.19 11.83
CA ASN A 88 -15.43 -5.49 11.24
C ASN A 88 -16.27 -4.21 11.08
N HIS A 89 -17.06 -4.15 10.01
CA HIS A 89 -17.94 -3.01 9.75
C HIS A 89 -19.13 -2.97 10.70
N ALA A 90 -19.61 -4.13 11.15
CA ALA A 90 -20.63 -4.23 12.19
C ALA A 90 -20.17 -3.47 13.46
N PRO A 91 -20.98 -2.55 14.01
CA PRO A 91 -20.60 -1.81 15.21
C PRO A 91 -20.64 -2.68 16.48
N GLU A 92 -21.44 -3.73 16.50
CA GLU A 92 -21.66 -4.58 17.66
C GLU A 92 -20.35 -5.24 18.09
N ASN A 93 -19.89 -4.89 19.30
CA ASN A 93 -18.69 -5.46 19.92
C ASN A 93 -17.41 -5.40 19.05
N ARG A 94 -17.33 -4.48 18.07
CA ARG A 94 -16.24 -4.36 17.08
C ARG A 94 -14.83 -4.39 17.68
N ARG A 95 -14.66 -3.85 18.89
CA ARG A 95 -13.38 -3.79 19.60
C ARG A 95 -12.87 -5.16 20.04
N HIS A 96 -13.77 -6.11 20.31
CA HIS A 96 -13.44 -7.40 20.93
C HIS A 96 -13.68 -8.59 20.01
N VAL A 97 -14.49 -8.43 18.97
CA VAL A 97 -14.71 -9.49 17.96
C VAL A 97 -13.52 -9.58 17.02
N LYS A 98 -13.10 -10.82 16.73
CA LYS A 98 -12.04 -11.09 15.75
C LYS A 98 -12.46 -10.54 14.37
N PRO A 99 -11.57 -9.86 13.63
CA PRO A 99 -11.86 -9.42 12.28
C PRO A 99 -12.18 -10.59 11.35
N ASP A 100 -13.22 -10.44 10.53
CA ASP A 100 -13.46 -11.26 9.34
C ASP A 100 -12.67 -10.64 8.19
N ASP A 101 -11.39 -11.00 8.09
CA ASP A 101 -10.46 -10.48 7.09
C ASP A 101 -10.97 -10.69 5.65
N SER A 102 -11.81 -11.70 5.39
CA SER A 102 -12.38 -11.94 4.07
C SER A 102 -13.42 -10.88 3.68
N ALA A 103 -14.19 -10.40 4.65
CA ALA A 103 -15.20 -9.36 4.45
C ALA A 103 -14.57 -7.96 4.38
N ILE A 104 -13.52 -7.71 5.15
CA ILE A 104 -12.94 -6.36 5.32
C ILE A 104 -11.68 -6.10 4.49
N SER A 105 -11.19 -7.07 3.71
CA SER A 105 -9.97 -6.92 2.92
C SER A 105 -10.21 -7.00 1.41
N ARG A 106 -9.41 -6.26 0.62
CA ARG A 106 -9.36 -6.37 -0.86
C ARG A 106 -7.91 -6.18 -1.35
N PRO A 107 -7.45 -6.89 -2.40
CA PRO A 107 -6.09 -6.74 -2.90
C PRO A 107 -5.76 -5.30 -3.31
N VAL A 108 -4.50 -4.91 -3.14
CA VAL A 108 -3.95 -3.62 -3.58
C VAL A 108 -2.74 -3.86 -4.46
N THR A 109 -2.73 -3.30 -5.67
CA THR A 109 -1.63 -3.41 -6.62
C THR A 109 -1.17 -2.04 -7.08
N THR A 110 0.12 -1.76 -6.95
CA THR A 110 0.78 -0.58 -7.50
C THR A 110 1.47 -0.97 -8.79
N GLY A 111 1.14 -0.33 -9.92
CA GLY A 111 1.82 -0.57 -11.20
C GLY A 111 3.29 -0.17 -11.19
N ALA A 112 4.07 -0.60 -12.20
CA ALA A 112 5.50 -0.27 -12.30
C ALA A 112 5.72 1.23 -12.53
N ASP A 113 6.90 1.74 -12.14
CA ASP A 113 7.33 3.14 -12.35
C ASP A 113 6.43 4.18 -11.67
N VAL A 114 5.78 3.79 -10.57
CA VAL A 114 4.85 4.64 -9.84
C VAL A 114 5.58 5.47 -8.78
N PHE A 115 5.30 6.77 -8.76
CA PHE A 115 5.61 7.63 -7.61
C PHE A 115 4.36 7.87 -6.75
N ILE A 116 4.48 7.62 -5.45
CA ILE A 116 3.47 7.91 -4.44
C ILE A 116 4.00 9.00 -3.51
N GLY A 117 3.34 10.15 -3.51
CA GLY A 117 3.76 11.31 -2.75
C GLY A 117 3.77 11.08 -1.23
N THR A 118 4.60 11.85 -0.53
CA THR A 118 4.74 11.84 0.94
C THR A 118 3.38 11.83 1.66
N ARG A 119 3.27 10.98 2.70
CA ARG A 119 2.08 10.83 3.56
C ARG A 119 0.79 10.49 2.82
N ALA A 120 0.88 10.01 1.59
CA ALA A 120 -0.28 9.46 0.91
C ALA A 120 -0.78 8.20 1.63
N ILE A 121 -2.08 7.96 1.50
CA ILE A 121 -2.74 6.78 2.06
C ILE A 121 -3.31 5.97 0.90
N VAL A 122 -2.85 4.73 0.79
CA VAL A 122 -3.26 3.76 -0.22
C VAL A 122 -3.99 2.63 0.47
N GLY A 123 -5.31 2.76 0.55
CA GLY A 123 -6.21 1.74 1.09
C GLY A 123 -6.78 0.82 0.02
N LYS A 124 -7.56 -0.18 0.44
CA LYS A 124 -8.45 -0.90 -0.46
C LYS A 124 -9.46 0.03 -1.13
N GLY A 125 -9.87 -0.29 -2.35
CA GLY A 125 -10.97 0.38 -3.04
C GLY A 125 -12.31 -0.16 -2.56
N ASP A 126 -13.26 0.74 -2.25
CA ASP A 126 -14.63 0.36 -1.91
C ASP A 126 -15.47 0.21 -3.19
N HIS A 127 -15.75 -1.03 -3.62
CA HIS A 127 -16.72 -1.27 -4.69
C HIS A 127 -18.18 -1.16 -4.23
N ASN A 128 -18.45 -1.09 -2.93
CA ASN A 128 -19.80 -1.23 -2.38
C ASN A 128 -20.36 0.02 -1.65
N ARG A 129 -19.80 1.21 -1.85
CA ARG A 129 -20.42 2.44 -1.32
C ARG A 129 -21.56 2.92 -2.20
N ARG A 130 -22.78 2.93 -1.66
CA ARG A 130 -23.89 3.73 -2.22
C ARG A 130 -23.43 5.20 -2.29
N ARG A 131 -23.82 5.90 -3.37
CA ARG A 131 -23.37 7.27 -3.73
C ARG A 131 -23.46 8.32 -2.61
N SER A 132 -24.24 8.10 -1.56
CA SER A 132 -24.51 9.05 -0.49
C SER A 132 -23.40 9.17 0.57
N ASP A 133 -22.47 8.21 0.68
CA ASP A 133 -21.55 8.13 1.82
C ASP A 133 -20.14 8.70 1.56
N ARG A 134 -20.09 9.78 0.77
CA ARG A 134 -18.85 10.45 0.33
C ARG A 134 -18.24 11.41 1.36
N ARG A 135 -18.52 11.25 2.67
CA ARG A 135 -18.05 12.19 3.72
C ARG A 135 -16.98 11.64 4.66
N GLY A 136 -16.30 10.55 4.31
CA GLY A 136 -15.09 10.08 5.01
C GLY A 136 -13.87 10.09 4.09
N GLY A 137 -12.89 10.93 4.39
CA GLY A 137 -11.77 11.29 3.52
C GLY A 137 -10.72 10.21 3.29
N GLN A 138 -11.02 9.21 2.45
CA GLN A 138 -9.99 8.43 1.78
C GLN A 138 -9.65 9.10 0.44
N ARG A 139 -8.57 9.89 0.42
CA ARG A 139 -7.99 10.40 -0.84
C ARG A 139 -7.34 9.22 -1.56
N GLN A 140 -8.13 8.49 -2.33
CA GLN A 140 -7.62 7.59 -3.35
C GLN A 140 -6.84 8.48 -4.34
N CYS A 141 -5.53 8.27 -4.48
CA CYS A 141 -4.74 8.90 -5.55
C CYS A 141 -5.18 8.33 -6.91
N LEU A 142 -6.37 8.70 -7.37
CA LEU A 142 -6.83 8.44 -8.73
C LEU A 142 -6.27 9.56 -9.62
N GLY A 143 -5.01 9.43 -10.01
CA GLY A 143 -4.44 10.26 -11.06
C GLY A 143 -5.10 9.89 -12.39
N ARG A 144 -6.08 10.69 -12.86
CA ARG A 144 -6.57 10.58 -14.24
C ARG A 144 -5.51 11.16 -15.18
N SER A 145 -4.96 10.37 -16.09
CA SER A 145 -4.21 10.89 -17.23
C SER A 145 -5.01 10.69 -18.51
N ARG A 146 -5.33 11.79 -19.21
CA ARG A 146 -5.42 11.76 -20.67
C ARG A 146 -3.97 11.91 -21.18
N PRO A 147 -3.54 11.17 -22.19
CA PRO A 147 -2.20 11.34 -22.74
C PRO A 147 -2.11 12.71 -23.42
N ARG A 148 -1.45 13.68 -22.78
CA ARG A 148 -0.92 14.85 -23.50
C ARG A 148 0.40 14.43 -24.12
N ARG A 149 0.44 14.34 -25.45
CA ARG A 149 1.69 14.23 -26.20
C ARG A 149 2.46 15.54 -26.02
N TYR A 150 3.60 15.48 -25.34
CA TYR A 150 4.61 16.53 -25.41
C TYR A 150 5.98 15.88 -25.61
N GLY A 151 6.81 16.52 -26.43
CA GLY A 151 8.04 15.97 -26.99
C GLY A 151 9.06 15.49 -25.93
N ARG A 152 9.82 14.47 -26.33
CA ARG A 152 11.01 13.86 -25.71
C ARG A 152 11.45 14.45 -24.35
N ARG A 153 11.08 13.76 -23.25
CA ARG A 153 11.93 13.26 -22.14
C ARG A 153 11.03 12.98 -20.92
N HIS A 154 11.06 11.73 -20.45
CA HIS A 154 10.45 11.20 -19.21
C HIS A 154 8.98 11.60 -18.93
N SER A 155 8.05 10.78 -19.40
CA SER A 155 6.66 10.81 -18.93
C SER A 155 6.60 10.39 -17.46
N LEU A 156 6.26 11.31 -16.55
CA LEU A 156 5.76 10.96 -15.22
C LEU A 156 4.40 10.26 -15.40
N ALA A 157 4.41 8.93 -15.34
CA ALA A 157 3.17 8.15 -15.30
C ALA A 157 2.46 8.47 -13.97
N ALA A 158 1.26 9.05 -14.05
CA ALA A 158 0.38 9.14 -12.91
C ALA A 158 0.02 7.72 -12.46
N ALA A 159 0.25 7.44 -11.19
CA ALA A 159 0.06 6.13 -10.60
C ALA A 159 -1.39 5.67 -10.61
N TYR A 160 -1.65 4.49 -11.15
CA TYR A 160 -2.91 3.80 -10.98
C TYR A 160 -2.71 2.66 -9.98
N VAL A 161 -3.31 2.78 -8.80
CA VAL A 161 -3.44 1.66 -7.85
C VAL A 161 -4.66 0.86 -8.29
N ARG A 162 -4.45 -0.39 -8.72
CA ARG A 162 -5.53 -1.33 -9.05
C ARG A 162 -5.94 -2.06 -7.79
N THR A 163 -7.25 -2.18 -7.60
CA THR A 163 -7.84 -3.11 -6.64
C THR A 163 -8.50 -4.21 -7.47
N SER A 164 -7.89 -5.40 -7.51
CA SER A 164 -8.44 -6.52 -8.27
C SER A 164 -9.60 -7.16 -7.51
N PRO A 165 -10.69 -7.57 -8.17
CA PRO A 165 -11.63 -8.50 -7.57
C PRO A 165 -10.90 -9.82 -7.27
N THR A 166 -11.24 -10.45 -6.14
CA THR A 166 -10.81 -11.81 -5.84
C THR A 166 -11.22 -12.72 -7.00
N GLY A 167 -10.22 -13.32 -7.65
CA GLY A 167 -10.44 -14.28 -8.73
C GLY A 167 -11.14 -15.52 -8.19
N GLN A 168 -12.25 -15.86 -8.82
CA GLN A 168 -12.70 -17.25 -8.94
C GLN A 168 -11.61 -17.99 -9.74
N ALA A 169 -11.07 -19.04 -9.13
CA ALA A 169 -10.50 -20.19 -9.80
C ALA A 169 -10.86 -21.41 -8.93
#